data_AF-A0A6C1NCV9-F1
#
_entry.id   AF-A0A6C1NCV9-F1
#
_cell.length_a   1.000
_cell.length_b   1.000
_cell.length_c   1.000
_cell.angle_alpha   90.00
_cell.angle_beta   90.00
_cell.angle_gamma   90.00
#
_symmetry.space_group_name_H-M   'P 1'
#
loop_
_entity.id
_entity.type
_entity.pdbx_description
1 polymer ?
#
loop_
_entity_poly.entity_id
_entity_poly.type
_entity_poly.pdbx_seq_one_letter_code
_entity_poly.pdbx_strand_id
1 'polypeptide(L)'
;MSDVSGQGIGVVLEDFLFSHGTNAQEGQLFEIGGVSTADGQAVRLTVNHLYVSGPDSQYGQNLGPVNLGRLNNPYQISLLDGDAPGVNVPGQAVVEFAAPSQVTDGTGYDCLSSSAGAGSGSCSSRPASGGYHGERPDIGLALQAEVGGSSSYLNVHARSAVVDGSYIRLWGDQTLNQLAGEIQMNFYTPELSISSCDETGTSCGDRVRLTDLAMELSLGNTHQPLLLSVHGADAPEHKAGNLNIQIASIQQPAAGDIASDGGRAGSNTAVWDFYDNYYSNPAFRSNIHVGNMQIGDRDMGGARLEGMLIQHLDITTRDLQP
;
A
#
# COMPACT_ATOMS: atom_id res chain seq x y z
N MET A 1 18.23 34.71 -8.14
CA MET A 1 18.46 33.32 -7.71
C MET A 1 17.10 32.68 -7.55
N SER A 2 16.57 31.93 -8.53
CA SER A 2 15.32 31.17 -8.30
C SER A 2 14.99 30.08 -9.33
N ASP A 3 15.93 29.62 -10.16
CA ASP A 3 15.68 28.42 -10.96
C ASP A 3 16.25 27.20 -10.22
N VAL A 4 15.65 26.90 -9.07
CA VAL A 4 15.65 25.51 -8.60
C VAL A 4 14.57 24.85 -9.42
N SER A 5 14.93 24.24 -10.57
CA SER A 5 13.98 23.35 -11.22
C SER A 5 13.73 22.21 -10.24
N GLY A 6 12.53 22.11 -9.69
CA GLY A 6 12.09 21.06 -8.76
C GLY A 6 12.01 19.68 -9.42
N GLN A 7 13.04 19.30 -10.19
CA GLN A 7 13.24 17.95 -10.65
C GLN A 7 13.54 17.15 -9.38
N GLY A 8 12.57 16.37 -8.92
CA GLY A 8 12.69 15.58 -7.70
C GLY A 8 13.91 14.65 -7.69
N ILE A 9 14.06 13.92 -6.59
CA ILE A 9 15.16 12.97 -6.42
C ILE A 9 14.70 11.61 -6.93
N GLY A 10 15.37 11.10 -7.97
CA GLY A 10 15.25 9.71 -8.40
C GLY A 10 16.15 8.80 -7.56
N VAL A 11 15.59 7.72 -7.03
CA VAL A 11 16.29 6.69 -6.25
C VAL A 11 16.22 5.37 -7.00
N VAL A 12 17.39 4.76 -7.17
CA VAL A 12 17.56 3.42 -7.76
C VAL A 12 18.47 2.65 -6.82
N LEU A 13 18.07 1.42 -6.48
CA LEU A 13 18.89 0.51 -5.70
C LEU A 13 19.28 -0.65 -6.59
N GLU A 14 20.57 -0.77 -6.90
CA GLU A 14 21.11 -1.88 -7.70
C GLU A 14 21.65 -2.96 -6.77
N ASP A 15 21.47 -4.23 -7.16
CA ASP A 15 21.87 -5.40 -6.39
C ASP A 15 21.41 -5.36 -4.92
N PHE A 16 20.22 -4.81 -4.69
CA PHE A 16 19.65 -4.62 -3.38
C PHE A 16 19.29 -5.97 -2.77
N LEU A 17 19.65 -6.14 -1.50
CA LEU A 17 19.20 -7.22 -0.66
C LEU A 17 18.95 -6.66 0.73
N PHE A 18 17.73 -6.82 1.21
CA PHE A 18 17.41 -6.59 2.61
C PHE A 18 17.05 -7.92 3.26
N SER A 19 17.67 -8.19 4.41
CA SER A 19 17.30 -9.30 5.26
C SER A 19 17.56 -8.94 6.71
N HIS A 20 16.53 -9.10 7.52
CA HIS A 20 16.60 -8.99 8.96
C HIS A 20 16.19 -10.33 9.56
N GLY A 21 17.06 -10.94 10.37
CA GLY A 21 16.71 -12.10 11.19
C GLY A 21 16.77 -11.73 12.67
N THR A 22 16.11 -12.53 13.50
CA THR A 22 16.21 -12.42 14.96
C THR A 22 17.37 -13.28 15.49
N ASN A 23 18.21 -12.70 16.35
CA ASN A 23 19.21 -13.42 17.16
C ASN A 23 19.05 -13.00 18.62
N ALA A 24 18.25 -13.77 19.35
CA ALA A 24 17.92 -13.49 20.75
C ALA A 24 19.14 -13.55 21.68
N GLN A 25 20.14 -14.39 21.34
CA GLN A 25 21.36 -14.56 22.12
C GLN A 25 22.25 -13.30 22.09
N GLU A 26 22.19 -12.54 20.99
CA GLU A 26 22.93 -11.28 20.81
C GLU A 26 22.08 -10.03 21.09
N GLY A 27 20.83 -10.20 21.54
CA GLY A 27 19.90 -9.09 21.78
C GLY A 27 19.42 -8.41 20.50
N GLN A 28 19.60 -9.03 19.33
CA GLN A 28 19.14 -8.53 18.04
C GLN A 28 17.70 -9.03 17.82
N LEU A 29 16.78 -8.39 18.52
CA LEU A 29 15.35 -8.67 18.45
C LEU A 29 14.63 -7.47 17.84
N PHE A 30 13.72 -7.74 16.91
CA PHE A 30 12.72 -6.78 16.51
C PHE A 30 11.36 -7.23 17.06
N GLU A 31 10.92 -6.58 18.13
CA GLU A 31 9.65 -6.87 18.80
C GLU A 31 8.64 -5.73 18.57
N ILE A 32 7.40 -6.11 18.29
CA ILE A 32 6.23 -5.24 18.28
C ILE A 32 5.44 -5.54 19.56
N GLY A 33 5.46 -4.59 20.48
CA GLY A 33 4.81 -4.68 21.78
C GLY A 33 3.46 -3.96 21.86
N GLY A 34 2.85 -4.03 23.04
CA GLY A 34 1.64 -3.29 23.40
C GLY A 34 0.33 -3.92 22.96
N VAL A 35 0.36 -4.98 22.14
CA VAL A 35 -0.85 -5.74 21.83
C VAL A 35 -1.27 -6.52 23.07
N SER A 36 -2.57 -6.56 23.39
CA SER A 36 -3.10 -7.35 24.50
C SER A 36 -4.31 -8.16 24.06
N THR A 37 -4.51 -9.33 24.66
CA THR A 37 -5.73 -10.11 24.48
C THR A 37 -6.93 -9.40 25.10
N ALA A 38 -8.14 -9.85 24.78
CA ALA A 38 -9.36 -9.35 25.43
C ALA A 38 -9.33 -9.51 26.96
N ASP A 39 -8.61 -10.52 27.45
CA ASP A 39 -8.41 -10.80 28.88
C ASP A 39 -7.25 -9.99 29.48
N GLY A 40 -6.64 -9.07 28.72
CA GLY A 40 -5.57 -8.19 29.18
C GLY A 40 -4.18 -8.83 29.23
N GLN A 41 -3.98 -10.00 28.63
CA GLN A 41 -2.66 -10.61 28.56
C GLN A 41 -1.83 -9.94 27.48
N ALA A 42 -0.59 -9.54 27.80
CA ALA A 42 0.32 -8.99 26.81
C ALA A 42 0.63 -10.03 25.72
N VAL A 43 0.52 -9.60 24.47
CA VAL A 43 0.93 -10.32 23.28
C VAL A 43 2.26 -9.74 22.83
N ARG A 44 3.27 -10.60 22.70
CA ARG A 44 4.57 -10.21 22.17
C ARG A 44 4.67 -10.70 20.72
N LEU A 45 4.90 -9.78 19.79
CA LEU A 45 5.12 -10.13 18.39
C LEU A 45 6.60 -9.96 18.04
N THR A 46 7.30 -11.04 17.75
CA THR A 46 8.71 -11.00 17.31
C THR A 46 8.78 -11.15 15.79
N VAL A 47 9.54 -10.29 15.13
CA VAL A 47 9.82 -10.39 13.69
C VAL A 47 11.00 -11.31 13.49
N ASN A 48 10.73 -12.59 13.25
CA ASN A 48 11.76 -13.62 13.10
C ASN A 48 12.55 -13.47 11.80
N HIS A 49 11.88 -13.05 10.72
CA HIS A 49 12.51 -12.78 9.43
C HIS A 49 11.72 -11.70 8.68
N LEU A 50 12.41 -10.68 8.15
CA LEU A 50 11.86 -9.73 7.19
C LEU A 50 12.86 -9.58 6.05
N TYR A 51 12.44 -9.75 4.80
CA TYR A 51 13.35 -9.64 3.66
C TYR A 51 12.69 -9.01 2.43
N VAL A 52 13.54 -8.40 1.61
CA VAL A 52 13.28 -7.99 0.24
C VAL A 52 14.43 -8.53 -0.59
N SER A 53 14.13 -9.44 -1.51
CA SER A 53 15.13 -10.25 -2.20
C SER A 53 14.75 -10.44 -3.67
N GLY A 54 15.70 -10.90 -4.48
CA GLY A 54 15.44 -11.37 -5.84
C GLY A 54 14.39 -12.48 -5.90
N PRO A 55 13.84 -12.73 -7.10
CA PRO A 55 12.84 -13.77 -7.29
C PRO A 55 13.40 -15.16 -6.95
N ASP A 56 12.48 -16.07 -6.64
CA ASP A 56 12.78 -17.46 -6.26
C ASP A 56 13.56 -17.59 -4.95
N SER A 57 13.28 -16.68 -4.01
CA SER A 57 13.86 -16.66 -2.66
C SER A 57 13.49 -17.88 -1.80
N GLN A 58 12.55 -18.71 -2.27
CA GLN A 58 12.04 -19.90 -1.58
C GLN A 58 11.61 -19.60 -0.14
N TYR A 59 10.71 -18.63 0.01
CA TYR A 59 10.21 -18.19 1.32
C TYR A 59 11.33 -17.68 2.26
N GLY A 60 12.41 -17.12 1.69
CA GLY A 60 13.51 -16.53 2.44
C GLY A 60 14.71 -17.45 2.67
N GLN A 61 14.66 -18.70 2.18
CA GLN A 61 15.76 -19.66 2.32
C GLN A 61 16.95 -19.32 1.42
N ASN A 62 16.69 -18.79 0.22
CA ASN A 62 17.70 -18.52 -0.80
C ASN A 62 17.67 -17.05 -1.21
N LEU A 63 18.22 -16.18 -0.37
CA LEU A 63 18.20 -14.75 -0.64
C LEU A 63 19.21 -14.37 -1.73
N GLY A 64 18.72 -13.72 -2.78
CA GLY A 64 19.52 -13.11 -3.85
C GLY A 64 19.27 -11.60 -3.98
N PRO A 65 20.10 -10.89 -4.74
CA PRO A 65 19.90 -9.48 -5.02
C PRO A 65 18.74 -9.23 -6.00
N VAL A 66 18.18 -8.03 -5.94
CA VAL A 66 17.15 -7.49 -6.85
C VAL A 66 17.46 -6.01 -7.13
N ASN A 67 17.09 -5.49 -8.29
CA ASN A 67 17.12 -4.04 -8.49
C ASN A 67 15.79 -3.45 -8.00
N LEU A 68 15.80 -2.23 -7.47
CA LEU A 68 14.58 -1.49 -7.15
C LEU A 68 14.58 -0.20 -7.96
N GLY A 69 13.76 -0.19 -9.02
CA GLY A 69 13.72 0.87 -10.02
C GLY A 69 14.92 0.86 -10.95
N ARG A 70 14.97 1.84 -11.85
CA ARG A 70 16.06 2.09 -12.80
C ARG A 70 16.07 3.54 -13.25
N LEU A 71 17.14 4.01 -13.89
CA LEU A 71 17.30 5.44 -14.23
C LEU A 71 16.13 6.06 -15.00
N ASN A 72 15.49 5.32 -15.91
CA ASN A 72 14.34 5.83 -16.67
C ASN A 72 12.97 5.51 -16.02
N ASN A 73 12.94 4.75 -14.92
CA ASN A 73 11.76 4.45 -14.11
C ASN A 73 12.20 4.29 -12.64
N PRO A 74 12.67 5.37 -11.97
CA PRO A 74 13.16 5.29 -10.60
C PRO A 74 12.01 5.40 -9.60
N TYR A 75 12.28 5.08 -8.33
CA TYR A 75 11.47 5.63 -7.24
C TYR A 75 11.74 7.14 -7.15
N GLN A 76 10.73 7.94 -6.82
CA GLN A 76 10.86 9.40 -6.87
C GLN A 76 10.43 10.05 -5.55
N ILE A 77 11.16 11.08 -5.16
CA ILE A 77 10.74 12.04 -4.12
C ILE A 77 10.68 13.41 -4.78
N SER A 78 9.48 13.93 -4.97
CA SER A 78 9.24 15.12 -5.77
C SER A 78 8.46 16.17 -4.98
N LEU A 79 8.70 17.44 -5.31
CA LEU A 79 7.83 18.55 -4.89
C LEU A 79 7.05 19.00 -6.12
N LEU A 80 5.76 18.68 -6.14
CA LEU A 80 4.85 18.97 -7.24
C LEU A 80 4.13 20.30 -6.99
N ASP A 81 3.85 20.99 -8.10
CA ASP A 81 2.92 22.11 -8.12
C ASP A 81 1.49 21.57 -8.06
N GLY A 82 0.70 21.99 -7.07
CA GLY A 82 -0.69 21.57 -6.89
C GLY A 82 -1.61 22.03 -8.02
N ASP A 83 -1.24 23.09 -8.76
CA ASP A 83 -1.96 23.55 -9.96
C ASP A 83 -1.64 22.70 -11.20
N ALA A 84 -0.68 21.76 -11.11
CA ALA A 84 -0.31 20.92 -12.23
C ALA A 84 -1.42 19.91 -12.60
N PRO A 85 -1.63 19.64 -13.90
CA PRO A 85 -2.55 18.61 -14.35
C PRO A 85 -2.21 17.25 -13.74
N GLY A 86 -3.21 16.60 -13.14
CA GLY A 86 -3.06 15.29 -12.49
C GLY A 86 -2.64 15.34 -11.01
N VAL A 87 -2.34 16.52 -10.48
CA VAL A 87 -2.24 16.77 -9.03
C VAL A 87 -3.54 17.40 -8.53
N ASN A 88 -4.00 18.47 -9.17
CA ASN A 88 -5.31 19.10 -8.95
C ASN A 88 -5.60 19.46 -7.47
N VAL A 89 -4.61 19.97 -6.75
CA VAL A 89 -4.74 20.53 -5.39
C VAL A 89 -4.37 22.02 -5.45
N PRO A 90 -5.27 22.91 -5.91
CA PRO A 90 -4.89 24.24 -6.35
C PRO A 90 -4.22 25.10 -5.28
N GLY A 91 -3.18 25.82 -5.66
CA GLY A 91 -2.42 26.71 -4.78
C GLY A 91 -1.63 26.02 -3.67
N GLN A 92 -1.49 24.69 -3.69
CA GLN A 92 -0.69 23.93 -2.73
C GLN A 92 0.64 23.47 -3.34
N ALA A 93 1.64 23.29 -2.48
CA ALA A 93 2.83 22.51 -2.82
C ALA A 93 2.65 21.09 -2.28
N VAL A 94 2.86 20.09 -3.14
CA VAL A 94 2.59 18.68 -2.82
C VAL A 94 3.89 17.90 -2.77
N VAL A 95 4.21 17.28 -1.64
CA VAL A 95 5.33 16.33 -1.54
C VAL A 95 4.84 14.97 -1.99
N GLU A 96 5.52 14.38 -2.98
CA GLU A 96 5.20 13.06 -3.51
C GLU A 96 6.34 12.07 -3.26
N PHE A 97 5.99 10.88 -2.80
CA PHE A 97 6.82 9.69 -2.84
C PHE A 97 6.19 8.71 -3.81
N ALA A 98 6.83 8.44 -4.94
CA ALA A 98 6.28 7.62 -6.01
C ALA A 98 7.15 6.39 -6.29
N ALA A 99 6.49 5.26 -6.56
CA ALA A 99 7.10 4.09 -7.17
C ALA A 99 7.31 4.33 -8.68
N PRO A 100 8.03 3.43 -9.39
CA PRO A 100 8.08 3.47 -10.85
C PRO A 100 6.69 3.59 -11.47
N SER A 101 6.53 4.48 -12.45
CA SER A 101 5.24 4.67 -13.14
C SER A 101 4.88 3.44 -13.97
N GLN A 102 3.59 3.10 -14.06
CA GLN A 102 3.12 2.22 -15.13
C GLN A 102 3.34 2.88 -16.50
N VAL A 103 3.50 2.06 -17.53
CA VAL A 103 3.57 2.47 -18.92
C VAL A 103 2.29 2.12 -19.66
N THR A 104 2.13 2.60 -20.88
CA THR A 104 1.01 2.22 -21.75
C THR A 104 0.90 0.71 -21.87
N ASP A 105 -0.33 0.20 -21.75
CA ASP A 105 -0.59 -1.23 -21.88
C ASP A 105 -0.07 -1.77 -23.22
N GLY A 106 0.48 -2.99 -23.18
CA GLY A 106 1.19 -3.60 -24.31
C GLY A 106 2.57 -3.02 -24.63
N THR A 107 3.10 -2.10 -23.80
CA THR A 107 4.50 -1.60 -23.91
C THR A 107 5.39 -2.16 -22.81
N GLY A 108 4.84 -2.33 -21.61
CA GLY A 108 5.53 -2.85 -20.44
C GLY A 108 5.45 -4.36 -20.34
N TYR A 109 5.37 -4.85 -19.11
CA TYR A 109 5.32 -6.24 -18.75
C TYR A 109 4.00 -6.53 -18.05
N ASP A 110 3.51 -7.76 -18.17
CA ASP A 110 2.40 -8.26 -17.37
C ASP A 110 2.78 -8.16 -15.88
N CYS A 111 1.91 -7.54 -15.07
CA CYS A 111 2.17 -7.26 -13.65
C CYS A 111 2.13 -8.51 -12.77
N LEU A 112 1.43 -9.56 -13.20
CA LEU A 112 1.18 -10.79 -12.44
C LEU A 112 2.06 -11.95 -12.91
N SER A 113 2.60 -11.91 -14.13
CA SER A 113 3.50 -12.97 -14.60
C SER A 113 4.96 -12.77 -14.16
N SER A 114 5.53 -13.71 -13.41
CA SER A 114 6.93 -13.68 -12.99
C SER A 114 7.93 -13.85 -14.15
N SER A 115 7.46 -14.28 -15.33
CA SER A 115 8.27 -14.45 -16.55
C SER A 115 7.72 -13.60 -17.70
N ALA A 116 7.09 -12.47 -17.38
CA ALA A 116 6.48 -11.58 -18.36
C ALA A 116 7.46 -11.17 -19.47
N GLY A 117 7.01 -11.23 -20.72
CA GLY A 117 7.73 -10.67 -21.85
C GLY A 117 7.54 -9.16 -21.95
N ALA A 118 8.48 -8.47 -22.60
CA ALA A 118 8.26 -7.08 -22.97
C ALA A 118 7.09 -6.95 -23.95
N GLY A 119 6.25 -5.94 -23.78
CA GLY A 119 5.03 -5.69 -24.54
C GLY A 119 3.81 -6.50 -24.07
N SER A 120 3.87 -7.16 -22.91
CA SER A 120 2.76 -8.01 -22.44
C SER A 120 1.82 -7.36 -21.43
N GLY A 121 2.07 -6.10 -21.03
CA GLY A 121 1.23 -5.40 -20.06
C GLY A 121 1.65 -3.96 -19.81
N SER A 122 1.20 -3.39 -18.69
CA SER A 122 1.41 -1.99 -18.31
C SER A 122 2.50 -1.78 -17.24
N CYS A 123 2.99 -2.82 -16.56
CA CYS A 123 4.02 -2.65 -15.56
C CYS A 123 5.39 -2.34 -16.19
N SER A 124 6.05 -1.29 -15.71
CA SER A 124 7.42 -0.92 -16.10
C SER A 124 8.47 -1.85 -15.49
N SER A 125 8.16 -2.44 -14.33
CA SER A 125 9.02 -3.33 -13.57
C SER A 125 9.33 -4.62 -14.32
N ARG A 126 10.61 -4.86 -14.60
CA ARG A 126 11.13 -5.98 -15.39
C ARG A 126 11.27 -7.25 -14.56
N PRO A 127 10.86 -8.42 -15.06
CA PRO A 127 11.27 -9.69 -14.49
C PRO A 127 12.79 -9.89 -14.55
N ALA A 128 13.32 -10.75 -13.68
CA ALA A 128 14.71 -11.20 -13.77
C ALA A 128 14.91 -12.03 -15.06
N SER A 129 16.01 -11.79 -15.76
CA SER A 129 16.35 -12.55 -16.97
C SER A 129 17.84 -12.50 -17.28
N GLY A 130 18.45 -13.63 -17.68
CA GLY A 130 19.74 -13.67 -18.37
C GLY A 130 20.88 -12.81 -17.78
N GLY A 131 21.04 -12.78 -16.46
CA GLY A 131 22.08 -11.99 -15.76
C GLY A 131 21.62 -10.63 -15.24
N TYR A 132 20.38 -10.23 -15.53
CA TYR A 132 19.72 -9.08 -14.92
C TYR A 132 18.86 -9.54 -13.74
N HIS A 133 19.08 -8.95 -12.56
CA HIS A 133 18.42 -9.32 -11.30
C HIS A 133 16.92 -8.96 -11.22
N GLY A 134 16.35 -8.32 -12.24
CA GLY A 134 14.95 -7.91 -12.27
C GLY A 134 14.65 -6.75 -11.33
N GLU A 135 13.41 -6.27 -11.35
CA GLU A 135 12.89 -5.20 -10.49
C GLU A 135 11.72 -5.65 -9.62
N ARG A 136 11.48 -6.97 -9.58
CA ARG A 136 10.32 -7.59 -8.92
C ARG A 136 10.78 -8.40 -7.73
N PRO A 137 10.81 -7.81 -6.53
CA PRO A 137 11.30 -8.51 -5.36
C PRO A 137 10.34 -9.59 -4.88
N ASP A 138 10.90 -10.66 -4.35
CA ASP A 138 10.20 -11.43 -3.34
C ASP A 138 10.25 -10.66 -2.00
N ILE A 139 9.10 -10.55 -1.32
CA ILE A 139 8.97 -9.87 -0.03
C ILE A 139 8.43 -10.90 0.96
N GLY A 140 9.08 -11.04 2.12
CA GLY A 140 8.60 -11.95 3.14
C GLY A 140 8.72 -11.42 4.55
N LEU A 141 7.78 -11.87 5.39
CA LEU A 141 7.64 -11.54 6.80
C LEU A 141 7.30 -12.81 7.58
N ALA A 142 8.11 -13.15 8.57
CA ALA A 142 7.87 -14.21 9.54
C ALA A 142 7.71 -13.58 10.92
N LEU A 143 6.55 -13.80 11.54
CA LEU A 143 6.18 -13.30 12.86
C LEU A 143 6.01 -14.48 13.82
N GLN A 144 6.41 -14.28 15.06
CA GLN A 144 6.05 -15.11 16.20
C GLN A 144 5.19 -14.29 17.15
N ALA A 145 3.98 -14.75 17.43
CA ALA A 145 3.11 -14.21 18.46
C ALA A 145 3.19 -15.09 19.71
N GLU A 146 3.60 -14.51 20.84
CA GLU A 146 3.62 -15.16 22.13
C GLU A 146 2.53 -14.60 23.05
N VAL A 147 1.69 -15.47 23.59
CA VAL A 147 0.61 -15.14 24.53
C VAL A 147 0.60 -16.15 25.67
N GLY A 148 0.81 -15.70 26.90
CA GLY A 148 0.74 -16.56 28.09
C GLY A 148 1.68 -17.77 28.02
N GLY A 149 2.84 -17.63 27.36
CA GLY A 149 3.83 -18.70 27.14
C GLY A 149 3.52 -19.64 25.97
N SER A 150 2.43 -19.43 25.23
CA SER A 150 2.13 -20.14 23.99
C SER A 150 2.60 -19.32 22.79
N SER A 151 3.35 -19.94 21.88
CA SER A 151 3.82 -19.30 20.64
C SER A 151 3.00 -19.76 19.44
N SER A 152 2.71 -18.83 18.53
CA SER A 152 2.12 -19.07 17.22
C SER A 152 2.93 -18.33 16.17
N TYR A 153 3.04 -18.88 14.97
CA TYR A 153 3.83 -18.26 13.91
C TYR A 153 2.96 -17.93 12.70
N LEU A 154 3.26 -16.80 12.07
CA LEU A 154 2.61 -16.34 10.86
C LEU A 154 3.69 -15.95 9.86
N ASN A 155 3.66 -16.57 8.69
CA ASN A 155 4.57 -16.29 7.59
C ASN A 155 3.76 -15.76 6.42
N VAL A 156 4.18 -14.63 5.87
CA VAL A 156 3.63 -14.01 4.67
C VAL A 156 4.75 -13.91 3.65
N HIS A 157 4.49 -14.31 2.42
CA HIS A 157 5.45 -14.25 1.32
C HIS A 157 4.75 -13.82 0.04
N ALA A 158 5.19 -12.72 -0.55
CA ALA A 158 4.80 -12.28 -1.87
C ALA A 158 5.93 -12.57 -2.85
N ARG A 159 5.61 -13.26 -3.95
CA ARG A 159 6.57 -13.61 -4.98
C ARG A 159 6.59 -12.56 -6.08
N SER A 160 7.78 -12.10 -6.50
CA SER A 160 7.95 -11.18 -7.64
C SER A 160 6.96 -10.00 -7.63
N ALA A 161 6.85 -9.34 -6.47
CA ALA A 161 5.92 -8.24 -6.24
C ALA A 161 6.22 -7.04 -7.15
N VAL A 162 5.16 -6.35 -7.56
CA VAL A 162 5.24 -5.13 -8.37
C VAL A 162 4.38 -4.06 -7.70
N VAL A 163 4.94 -2.84 -7.58
CA VAL A 163 4.27 -1.69 -6.95
C VAL A 163 4.09 -0.50 -7.89
N ASP A 164 4.23 -0.74 -9.20
CA ASP A 164 4.22 0.32 -10.21
C ASP A 164 2.94 1.15 -10.19
N GLY A 165 3.10 2.47 -10.33
CA GLY A 165 2.03 3.46 -10.27
C GLY A 165 1.57 3.83 -8.86
N SER A 166 2.16 3.26 -7.82
CA SER A 166 1.90 3.66 -6.44
C SER A 166 2.51 5.01 -6.11
N TYR A 167 1.84 5.82 -5.30
CA TYR A 167 2.38 7.03 -4.73
C TYR A 167 1.69 7.42 -3.41
N ILE A 168 2.39 8.22 -2.62
CA ILE A 168 1.83 8.97 -1.50
C ILE A 168 2.07 10.44 -1.79
N ARG A 169 1.01 11.24 -1.77
CA ARG A 169 1.06 12.70 -1.88
C ARG A 169 0.57 13.33 -0.61
N LEU A 170 1.30 14.34 -0.14
CA LEU A 170 1.00 15.06 1.09
C LEU A 170 1.09 16.58 0.85
N TRP A 171 0.15 17.32 1.42
CA TRP A 171 0.12 18.79 1.38
C TRP A 171 -0.50 19.37 2.65
N GLY A 172 -0.23 20.65 2.92
CA GLY A 172 -0.91 21.37 4.00
C GLY A 172 -2.29 21.82 3.55
N ASP A 173 -3.35 21.41 4.25
CA ASP A 173 -4.69 21.96 4.02
C ASP A 173 -4.93 23.14 4.97
N GLN A 174 -5.02 24.35 4.41
CA GLN A 174 -5.22 25.59 5.17
C GLN A 174 -6.66 25.74 5.70
N THR A 175 -7.63 25.08 5.06
CA THR A 175 -9.03 25.14 5.47
C THR A 175 -9.25 24.26 6.70
N LEU A 176 -8.62 23.09 6.71
CA LEU A 176 -8.71 22.10 7.79
C LEU A 176 -7.62 22.30 8.85
N ASN A 177 -6.59 23.10 8.57
CA ASN A 177 -5.39 23.28 9.40
C ASN A 177 -4.71 21.94 9.75
N GLN A 178 -4.61 21.04 8.78
CA GLN A 178 -4.10 19.68 8.95
C GLN A 178 -3.23 19.25 7.76
N LEU A 179 -2.46 18.19 7.94
CA LEU A 179 -1.79 17.52 6.83
C LEU A 179 -2.85 16.71 6.06
N ALA A 180 -3.01 17.02 4.79
CA ALA A 180 -3.88 16.28 3.88
C ALA A 180 -3.03 15.46 2.90
N GLY A 181 -3.65 14.47 2.28
CA GLY A 181 -2.97 13.56 1.38
C GLY A 181 -3.90 12.73 0.51
N GLU A 182 -3.27 12.04 -0.43
CA GLU A 182 -3.86 10.93 -1.18
C GLU A 182 -2.82 9.82 -1.32
N ILE A 183 -3.28 8.58 -1.30
CA ILE A 183 -2.45 7.39 -1.44
C ILE A 183 -3.03 6.55 -2.58
N GLN A 184 -2.23 6.33 -3.62
CA GLN A 184 -2.46 5.26 -4.58
C GLN A 184 -1.51 4.13 -4.24
N MET A 185 -2.04 2.96 -3.87
CA MET A 185 -1.26 1.76 -3.63
C MET A 185 -1.65 0.69 -4.63
N ASN A 186 -0.74 0.42 -5.54
CA ASN A 186 -0.84 -0.71 -6.45
C ASN A 186 0.10 -1.81 -5.94
N PHE A 187 -0.39 -3.03 -5.84
CA PHE A 187 0.38 -4.19 -5.44
C PHE A 187 -0.06 -5.40 -6.24
N TYR A 188 0.86 -5.91 -7.06
CA TYR A 188 0.64 -7.08 -7.89
C TYR A 188 1.63 -8.16 -7.51
N THR A 189 1.17 -9.40 -7.43
CA THR A 189 2.06 -10.54 -7.23
C THR A 189 1.45 -11.80 -7.86
N PRO A 190 2.25 -12.61 -8.60
CA PRO A 190 1.82 -13.93 -9.04
C PRO A 190 1.34 -14.83 -7.90
N GLU A 191 1.92 -14.69 -6.70
CA GLU A 191 1.54 -15.48 -5.54
C GLU A 191 1.77 -14.69 -4.24
N LEU A 192 0.70 -14.49 -3.47
CA LEU A 192 0.79 -14.19 -2.04
C LEU A 192 0.47 -15.45 -1.23
N SER A 193 1.42 -15.88 -0.43
CA SER A 193 1.36 -17.08 0.39
C SER A 193 1.34 -16.71 1.86
N ILE A 194 0.39 -17.29 2.62
CA ILE A 194 0.27 -17.13 4.06
C ILE A 194 0.27 -18.51 4.71
N SER A 195 1.14 -18.75 5.68
CA SER A 195 1.21 -20.04 6.38
C SER A 195 1.67 -19.91 7.83
N SER A 196 1.19 -20.79 8.69
CA SER A 196 1.78 -21.01 10.01
C SER A 196 2.88 -22.07 9.91
N CYS A 197 4.12 -21.68 10.16
CA CYS A 197 5.25 -22.62 10.21
C CYS A 197 5.74 -22.78 11.65
N ASP A 198 6.68 -23.67 11.90
CA ASP A 198 7.43 -23.70 13.16
C ASP A 198 8.41 -22.51 13.26
N GLU A 199 9.10 -22.40 14.40
CA GLU A 199 10.06 -21.33 14.72
C GLU A 199 11.14 -21.13 13.65
N THR A 200 11.52 -22.22 12.99
CA THR A 200 12.55 -22.27 11.96
C THR A 200 11.99 -22.15 10.54
N GLY A 201 10.69 -21.90 10.37
CA GLY A 201 10.04 -21.72 9.07
C GLY A 201 10.08 -22.95 8.15
N THR A 202 10.35 -24.13 8.71
CA THR A 202 10.73 -25.35 7.97
C THR A 202 9.64 -26.42 7.98
N SER A 203 8.80 -26.45 9.02
CA SER A 203 7.61 -27.30 9.07
C SER A 203 6.35 -26.44 9.05
N CYS A 204 5.77 -26.27 7.87
CA CYS A 204 4.56 -25.48 7.68
C CYS A 204 3.31 -26.34 7.68
N GLY A 205 2.24 -25.85 8.32
CA GLY A 205 0.90 -26.38 8.15
C GLY A 205 0.33 -26.03 6.77
N ASP A 206 -1.00 -26.13 6.64
CA ASP A 206 -1.69 -25.73 5.42
C ASP A 206 -1.38 -24.26 5.08
N ARG A 207 -1.11 -24.02 3.79
CA ARG A 207 -0.81 -22.70 3.26
C ARG A 207 -2.04 -22.15 2.54
N VAL A 208 -2.36 -20.90 2.82
CA VAL A 208 -3.26 -20.10 1.99
C VAL A 208 -2.42 -19.51 0.86
N ARG A 209 -2.73 -19.86 -0.39
CA ARG A 209 -2.09 -19.28 -1.58
C ARG A 209 -3.11 -18.46 -2.34
N LEU A 210 -2.79 -17.20 -2.57
CA LEU A 210 -3.54 -16.30 -3.44
C LEU A 210 -2.72 -16.14 -4.70
N THR A 211 -3.17 -16.72 -5.80
CA THR A 211 -2.53 -16.58 -7.11
C THR A 211 -3.12 -15.40 -7.85
N ASP A 212 -2.28 -14.73 -8.65
CA ASP A 212 -2.66 -13.57 -9.45
C ASP A 212 -3.34 -12.48 -8.60
N LEU A 213 -2.72 -12.14 -7.46
CA LEU A 213 -3.20 -11.09 -6.57
C LEU A 213 -2.87 -9.73 -7.18
N ALA A 214 -3.91 -8.94 -7.46
CA ALA A 214 -3.82 -7.53 -7.81
C ALA A 214 -4.62 -6.71 -6.81
N MET A 215 -3.98 -5.71 -6.19
CA MET A 215 -4.61 -4.76 -5.31
C MET A 215 -4.31 -3.35 -5.80
N GLU A 216 -5.35 -2.58 -6.05
CA GLU A 216 -5.29 -1.17 -6.42
C GLU A 216 -6.13 -0.42 -5.39
N LEU A 217 -5.50 0.30 -4.49
CA LEU A 217 -6.17 1.01 -3.41
C LEU A 217 -5.98 2.51 -3.60
N SER A 218 -7.09 3.23 -3.67
CA SER A 218 -7.14 4.69 -3.75
C SER A 218 -7.71 5.21 -2.42
N LEU A 219 -6.85 5.83 -1.60
CA LEU A 219 -7.22 6.44 -0.33
C LEU A 219 -7.11 7.96 -0.43
N GLY A 220 -8.25 8.63 -0.30
CA GLY A 220 -8.32 10.07 -0.41
C GLY A 220 -8.20 10.54 -1.86
N ASN A 221 -8.61 11.78 -2.09
CA ASN A 221 -8.44 12.50 -3.35
C ASN A 221 -8.61 14.00 -3.11
N THR A 222 -8.47 14.78 -4.17
CA THR A 222 -8.57 16.24 -4.14
C THR A 222 -9.89 16.81 -3.61
N HIS A 223 -10.98 16.05 -3.69
CA HIS A 223 -12.31 16.45 -3.20
C HIS A 223 -12.66 15.85 -1.82
N GLN A 224 -11.98 14.77 -1.45
CA GLN A 224 -12.16 14.03 -0.21
C GLN A 224 -10.80 13.54 0.29
N PRO A 225 -9.94 14.45 0.82
CA PRO A 225 -8.57 14.08 1.14
C PRO A 225 -8.47 13.12 2.32
N LEU A 226 -7.37 12.36 2.36
CA LEU A 226 -6.90 11.68 3.55
C LEU A 226 -6.29 12.71 4.49
N LEU A 227 -6.77 12.79 5.72
CA LEU A 227 -6.29 13.68 6.77
C LEU A 227 -5.37 12.90 7.71
N LEU A 228 -4.21 13.47 7.98
CA LEU A 228 -3.26 12.99 8.96
C LEU A 228 -3.18 14.02 10.07
N SER A 229 -3.62 13.64 11.27
CA SER A 229 -3.66 14.52 12.42
C SER A 229 -3.18 13.80 13.69
N VAL A 230 -2.93 14.57 14.74
CA VAL A 230 -2.59 14.04 16.06
C VAL A 230 -3.65 14.52 17.03
N HIS A 231 -4.22 13.60 17.81
CA HIS A 231 -5.23 13.95 18.81
C HIS A 231 -4.65 14.88 19.87
N GLY A 232 -5.36 15.96 20.14
CA GLY A 232 -5.05 16.89 21.22
C GLY A 232 -5.41 16.33 22.60
N ALA A 233 -5.03 17.05 23.66
CA ALA A 233 -5.33 16.67 25.05
C ALA A 233 -6.84 16.64 25.37
N ASP A 234 -7.66 17.30 24.56
CA ASP A 234 -9.08 17.48 24.79
C ASP A 234 -9.96 16.45 24.04
N ALA A 235 -9.37 15.44 23.39
CA ALA A 235 -10.13 14.40 22.69
C ALA A 235 -10.78 13.42 23.70
N PRO A 236 -12.12 13.39 23.83
CA PRO A 236 -12.78 12.68 24.93
C PRO A 236 -12.65 11.15 24.86
N GLU A 237 -12.36 10.59 23.68
CA GLU A 237 -12.24 9.15 23.45
C GLU A 237 -10.82 8.69 23.06
N HIS A 238 -9.87 9.63 22.93
CA HIS A 238 -8.53 9.36 22.39
C HIS A 238 -7.46 10.03 23.24
N LYS A 239 -6.35 9.33 23.47
CA LYS A 239 -5.21 9.92 24.20
C LYS A 239 -4.52 10.98 23.35
N ALA A 240 -4.03 12.02 24.03
CA ALA A 240 -3.18 13.04 23.41
C ALA A 240 -1.95 12.37 22.76
N GLY A 241 -1.61 12.78 21.54
CA GLY A 241 -0.45 12.23 20.84
C GLY A 241 -0.77 11.03 19.93
N ASN A 242 -1.99 10.49 19.99
CA ASN A 242 -2.40 9.42 19.08
C ASN A 242 -2.51 9.96 17.64
N LEU A 243 -1.91 9.26 16.68
CA LEU A 243 -2.04 9.54 15.26
C LEU A 243 -3.44 9.14 14.79
N ASN A 244 -4.09 10.03 14.04
CA ASN A 244 -5.36 9.80 13.39
C ASN A 244 -5.18 9.91 11.86
N ILE A 245 -5.74 8.93 11.16
CA ILE A 245 -5.82 8.87 9.71
C ILE A 245 -7.30 8.80 9.36
N GLN A 246 -7.83 9.82 8.70
CA GLN A 246 -9.24 9.93 8.40
C GLN A 246 -9.48 10.29 6.95
N ILE A 247 -10.51 9.73 6.31
CA ILE A 247 -11.00 10.25 5.03
C ILE A 247 -11.99 11.38 5.34
N ALA A 248 -11.68 12.59 4.86
CA ALA A 248 -12.51 13.77 5.05
C ALA A 248 -13.93 13.55 4.49
N SER A 249 -14.89 14.43 4.80
CA SER A 249 -16.14 14.45 4.04
C SER A 249 -15.92 15.13 2.68
N ILE A 250 -16.66 14.70 1.66
CA ILE A 250 -16.67 15.38 0.36
C ILE A 250 -17.08 16.83 0.58
N GLN A 251 -16.25 17.78 0.12
CA GLN A 251 -16.64 19.18 0.19
C GLN A 251 -17.71 19.49 -0.86
N GLN A 252 -18.73 20.23 -0.47
CA GLN A 252 -19.79 20.63 -1.39
C GLN A 252 -19.18 21.51 -2.49
N PRO A 253 -19.28 21.12 -3.77
CA PRO A 253 -18.54 21.74 -4.87
C PRO A 253 -19.05 23.15 -5.21
N ALA A 254 -20.33 23.41 -4.94
CA ALA A 254 -21.03 24.65 -5.25
C ALA A 254 -22.33 24.73 -4.45
N ALA A 255 -22.85 25.94 -4.28
CA ALA A 255 -24.18 26.15 -3.70
C ALA A 255 -25.28 25.60 -4.63
N GLY A 256 -26.21 24.84 -4.07
CA GLY A 256 -27.34 24.27 -4.80
C GLY A 256 -27.81 22.96 -4.20
N ASP A 257 -29.06 22.62 -4.46
CA ASP A 257 -29.71 21.44 -3.89
C ASP A 257 -29.67 20.26 -4.88
N ILE A 258 -29.61 19.06 -4.32
CA ILE A 258 -29.91 17.82 -5.03
C ILE A 258 -31.39 17.49 -4.80
N ALA A 259 -32.10 17.14 -5.87
CA ALA A 259 -33.48 16.71 -5.81
C ALA A 259 -33.64 15.53 -4.86
N SER A 260 -34.80 15.40 -4.22
CA SER A 260 -35.03 14.34 -3.23
C SER A 260 -34.95 12.92 -3.80
N ASP A 261 -35.08 12.77 -5.12
CA ASP A 261 -34.93 11.50 -5.84
C ASP A 261 -33.49 11.25 -6.32
N GLY A 262 -32.56 12.18 -6.05
CA GLY A 262 -31.17 12.14 -6.52
C GLY A 262 -31.03 12.35 -8.03
N GLY A 263 -32.11 12.65 -8.74
CA GLY A 263 -32.13 12.82 -10.19
C GLY A 263 -31.53 14.16 -10.62
N ARG A 264 -30.94 14.19 -11.82
CA ARG A 264 -30.44 15.45 -12.42
C ARG A 264 -31.57 16.45 -12.63
N ALA A 265 -32.75 15.95 -13.04
CA ALA A 265 -33.95 16.77 -13.18
C ALA A 265 -34.42 17.23 -11.79
N GLY A 266 -34.47 18.55 -11.58
CA GLY A 266 -34.85 19.14 -10.29
C GLY A 266 -33.68 19.38 -9.33
N SER A 267 -32.47 18.90 -9.66
CA SER A 267 -31.23 19.27 -8.98
C SER A 267 -30.63 20.52 -9.60
N ASN A 268 -29.76 21.20 -8.85
CA ASN A 268 -28.81 22.13 -9.46
C ASN A 268 -27.85 21.36 -10.38
N THR A 269 -27.77 21.75 -11.65
CA THR A 269 -26.99 21.06 -12.67
C THR A 269 -25.51 20.91 -12.30
N ALA A 270 -24.86 21.97 -11.80
CA ALA A 270 -23.43 21.94 -11.49
C ALA A 270 -23.12 21.04 -10.29
N VAL A 271 -23.99 21.06 -9.27
CA VAL A 271 -23.84 20.21 -8.08
C VAL A 271 -24.06 18.74 -8.44
N TRP A 272 -25.09 18.44 -9.24
CA TRP A 272 -25.35 17.07 -9.69
C TRP A 272 -24.21 16.53 -10.58
N ASP A 273 -23.79 17.31 -11.58
CA ASP A 273 -22.72 16.92 -12.51
C ASP A 273 -21.40 16.69 -11.75
N PHE A 274 -21.11 17.43 -10.67
CA PHE A 274 -19.96 17.14 -9.81
C PHE A 274 -20.08 15.77 -9.13
N TYR A 275 -21.20 15.47 -8.46
CA TYR A 275 -21.35 14.19 -7.76
C TYR A 275 -21.35 13.02 -8.73
N ASP A 276 -21.98 13.15 -9.89
CA ASP A 276 -21.95 12.13 -10.95
C ASP A 276 -20.50 11.87 -11.41
N ASN A 277 -19.74 12.93 -11.70
CA ASN A 277 -18.32 12.80 -12.04
C ASN A 277 -17.51 12.16 -10.90
N TYR A 278 -17.72 12.60 -9.66
CA TYR A 278 -17.02 12.06 -8.50
C TYR A 278 -17.31 10.57 -8.27
N TYR A 279 -18.58 10.17 -8.34
CA TYR A 279 -19.00 8.78 -8.13
C TYR A 279 -18.81 7.89 -9.37
N SER A 280 -18.48 8.43 -10.53
CA SER A 280 -18.14 7.63 -11.72
C SER A 280 -16.65 7.58 -12.02
N ASN A 281 -15.84 8.43 -11.38
CA ASN A 281 -14.41 8.52 -11.68
C ASN A 281 -13.66 7.24 -11.26
N PRO A 282 -13.05 6.50 -12.21
CA PRO A 282 -12.30 5.28 -11.90
C PRO A 282 -11.02 5.55 -11.08
N ALA A 283 -10.45 6.76 -11.12
CA ALA A 283 -9.25 7.10 -10.35
C ALA A 283 -9.48 7.10 -8.83
N PHE A 284 -10.74 7.19 -8.38
CA PHE A 284 -11.11 7.16 -6.96
C PHE A 284 -11.59 5.77 -6.52
N ARG A 285 -11.44 4.77 -7.39
CA ARG A 285 -11.93 3.41 -7.16
C ARG A 285 -10.79 2.49 -6.81
N SER A 286 -11.07 1.64 -5.84
CA SER A 286 -10.18 0.58 -5.40
C SER A 286 -10.68 -0.76 -5.92
N ASN A 287 -9.75 -1.62 -6.32
CA ASN A 287 -10.00 -2.95 -6.82
C ASN A 287 -9.09 -3.96 -6.12
N ILE A 288 -9.63 -5.14 -5.80
CA ILE A 288 -8.87 -6.27 -5.31
C ILE A 288 -9.29 -7.48 -6.14
N HIS A 289 -8.32 -8.15 -6.74
CA HIS A 289 -8.53 -9.34 -7.54
C HIS A 289 -7.60 -10.46 -7.06
N VAL A 290 -8.15 -11.65 -6.93
CA VAL A 290 -7.44 -12.90 -6.67
C VAL A 290 -7.88 -13.88 -7.75
N GLY A 291 -6.96 -14.32 -8.61
CA GLY A 291 -7.27 -15.27 -9.68
C GLY A 291 -7.70 -16.63 -9.13
N ASN A 292 -6.99 -17.13 -8.13
CA ASN A 292 -7.38 -18.32 -7.38
C ASN A 292 -6.88 -18.29 -5.94
N MET A 293 -7.73 -18.68 -5.00
CA MET A 293 -7.40 -18.93 -3.60
C MET A 293 -7.36 -20.44 -3.34
N GLN A 294 -6.25 -20.92 -2.79
CA GLN A 294 -6.08 -22.31 -2.37
C GLN A 294 -5.76 -22.37 -0.88
N ILE A 295 -6.37 -23.30 -0.13
CA ILE A 295 -6.06 -23.58 1.28
C ILE A 295 -5.64 -25.04 1.40
N GLY A 296 -4.34 -25.29 1.62
CA GLY A 296 -3.78 -26.64 1.56
C GLY A 296 -4.02 -27.23 0.15
N ASP A 297 -4.70 -28.38 0.08
CA ASP A 297 -5.06 -29.02 -1.19
C ASP A 297 -6.43 -28.59 -1.75
N ARG A 298 -7.13 -27.66 -1.08
CA ARG A 298 -8.49 -27.25 -1.48
C ARG A 298 -8.47 -25.95 -2.29
N ASP A 299 -9.01 -26.03 -3.49
CA ASP A 299 -9.29 -24.88 -4.35
C ASP A 299 -10.60 -24.19 -3.91
N MET A 300 -10.53 -22.88 -3.68
CA MET A 300 -11.66 -22.02 -3.28
C MET A 300 -12.16 -21.13 -4.44
N GLY A 301 -11.49 -21.17 -5.60
CA GLY A 301 -11.79 -20.33 -6.76
C GLY A 301 -11.21 -18.92 -6.68
N GLY A 302 -11.53 -18.10 -7.67
CA GLY A 302 -11.16 -16.68 -7.72
C GLY A 302 -12.13 -15.78 -6.96
N ALA A 303 -11.64 -14.62 -6.53
CA ALA A 303 -12.42 -13.60 -5.84
C ALA A 303 -12.08 -12.21 -6.36
N ARG A 304 -13.07 -11.32 -6.43
CA ARG A 304 -12.85 -9.92 -6.80
C ARG A 304 -13.75 -8.96 -6.05
N LEU A 305 -13.22 -7.80 -5.72
CA LEU A 305 -13.90 -6.62 -5.24
C LEU A 305 -13.55 -5.49 -6.22
N GLU A 306 -14.54 -4.92 -6.89
CA GLU A 306 -14.32 -3.94 -7.96
C GLU A 306 -15.12 -2.67 -7.69
N GLY A 307 -14.55 -1.52 -8.04
CA GLY A 307 -15.26 -0.25 -7.97
C GLY A 307 -15.55 0.22 -6.55
N MET A 308 -14.73 -0.18 -5.57
CA MET A 308 -14.91 0.26 -4.18
C MET A 308 -14.52 1.73 -4.03
N LEU A 309 -15.43 2.54 -3.50
CA LEU A 309 -15.16 3.92 -3.09
C LEU A 309 -15.18 4.01 -1.57
N ILE A 310 -14.05 4.43 -0.99
CA ILE A 310 -13.92 4.60 0.45
C ILE A 310 -14.39 6.02 0.80
N GLN A 311 -15.62 6.14 1.28
CA GLN A 311 -16.20 7.43 1.68
C GLN A 311 -15.96 7.79 3.15
N HIS A 312 -15.64 6.79 3.97
CA HIS A 312 -15.33 6.98 5.37
C HIS A 312 -14.31 5.95 5.81
N LEU A 313 -13.26 6.44 6.46
CA LEU A 313 -12.24 5.67 7.14
C LEU A 313 -11.79 6.54 8.31
N ASP A 314 -11.71 5.95 9.50
CA ASP A 314 -11.18 6.63 10.69
C ASP A 314 -10.34 5.62 11.45
N ILE A 315 -9.02 5.81 11.39
CA ILE A 315 -8.04 4.98 12.05
C ILE A 315 -7.35 5.86 13.08
N THR A 316 -7.48 5.50 14.35
CA THR A 316 -6.76 6.15 15.44
C THR A 316 -5.78 5.15 16.05
N THR A 317 -4.49 5.50 16.07
CA THR A 317 -3.51 4.73 16.83
C THR A 317 -3.84 4.83 18.31
N ARG A 318 -3.43 3.84 19.10
CA ARG A 318 -3.60 3.86 20.54
C ARG A 318 -2.25 3.63 21.18
N ASP A 319 -1.90 4.47 22.15
CA ASP A 319 -0.84 4.14 23.10
C ASP A 319 -1.29 2.94 23.94
N LEU A 320 -0.34 2.07 24.24
CA LEU A 320 -0.57 0.75 24.81
C LEU A 320 -0.13 0.69 26.29
N GLN A 321 0.06 1.83 26.96
CA GLN A 321 0.13 1.92 28.43
C GLN A 321 -0.70 3.09 29.02
N PRO A 322 -1.18 2.98 30.28
CA PRO A 322 -2.00 4.00 30.96
C PRO A 322 -1.26 5.32 31.23
#